data_AF-A0A1X2IM17-F1
#
_entry.id   AF-A0A1X2IM17-F1
#
_cell.length_a   1.000
_cell.length_b   1.000
_cell.length_c   1.000
_cell.angle_alpha   90.00
_cell.angle_beta   90.00
_cell.angle_gamma   90.00
#
_symmetry.space_group_name_H-M   'P 1'
#
loop_
_entity.id
_entity.type
_entity.pdbx_description
1 polymer ?
#
loop_
_entity_poly.entity_id
_entity_poly.type
_entity_poly.pdbx_seq_one_letter_code
_entity_poly.pdbx_strand_id
1 'polypeptide(L)'
;MSFFQRLNLRPLSTSISSRFFSTSRYVSSANTTTANATNTSTKSSPTGGLYQFFENGEALPKRNWTGRAWKASELRLKSFDDLHKLWYVLLKERNLLATQREEAKRLKVHRLVWTNAGRVKKCQQSMARIKFVLNERQRAYESALEQK
;
A
#
# COMPACT_ATOMS: atom_id res chain seq x y z
N MET A 1 31.48 -56.68 16.77
CA MET A 1 32.04 -55.40 16.28
C MET A 1 30.89 -54.52 15.82
N SER A 2 31.07 -53.21 16.01
CA SER A 2 30.30 -52.10 15.43
C SER A 2 28.84 -51.93 15.86
N PHE A 3 28.32 -50.72 16.07
CA PHE A 3 28.82 -49.39 16.44
C PHE A 3 27.54 -48.51 16.38
N PHE A 4 27.45 -47.48 17.23
CA PHE A 4 26.49 -46.35 17.16
C PHE A 4 25.05 -46.51 17.69
N GLN A 5 24.91 -46.31 19.00
CA GLN A 5 24.42 -45.04 19.59
C GLN A 5 23.23 -44.34 18.87
N ARG A 6 22.05 -44.45 19.48
CA ARG A 6 20.84 -43.67 19.14
C ARG A 6 21.12 -42.16 19.29
N LEU A 7 21.08 -41.44 18.18
CA LEU A 7 21.05 -39.97 18.18
C LEU A 7 19.64 -39.51 18.59
N ASN A 8 19.58 -38.85 19.74
CA ASN A 8 18.46 -38.01 20.17
C ASN A 8 18.26 -36.87 19.17
N LEU A 9 17.19 -36.89 18.39
CA LEU A 9 16.77 -35.75 17.58
C LEU A 9 16.09 -34.73 18.50
N ARG A 10 16.79 -33.62 18.74
CA ARG A 10 16.24 -32.43 19.40
C ARG A 10 15.25 -31.73 18.45
N PRO A 11 14.14 -31.15 18.95
CA PRO A 11 13.22 -30.37 18.12
C PRO A 11 13.91 -29.07 17.64
N LEU A 12 13.73 -28.73 16.37
CA LEU A 12 14.15 -27.44 15.82
C LEU A 12 13.34 -26.32 16.47
N SER A 13 14.04 -25.40 17.14
CA SER A 13 13.49 -24.13 17.62
C SER A 13 13.17 -23.23 16.42
N THR A 14 11.88 -23.03 16.13
CA THR A 14 11.43 -21.99 15.20
C THR A 14 11.49 -20.65 15.91
N SER A 15 12.60 -19.92 15.75
CA SER A 15 12.67 -18.52 16.16
C SER A 15 11.92 -17.65 15.15
N ILE A 16 10.72 -17.20 15.53
CA ILE A 16 9.98 -16.17 14.78
C ILE A 16 10.71 -14.85 15.04
N SER A 17 11.49 -14.40 14.06
CA SER A 17 12.10 -13.07 14.07
C SER A 17 11.00 -12.02 13.90
N SER A 18 10.44 -11.57 15.02
CA SER A 18 9.62 -10.38 15.09
C SER A 18 10.54 -9.17 14.92
N ARG A 19 10.58 -8.60 13.71
CA ARG A 19 11.17 -7.28 13.51
C ARG A 19 10.25 -6.26 14.17
N PHE A 20 10.46 -6.02 15.45
CA PHE A 20 9.92 -4.86 16.14
C PHE A 20 10.58 -3.62 15.54
N PHE A 21 9.80 -2.78 14.86
CA PHE A 21 10.24 -1.43 14.53
C PHE A 21 10.28 -0.63 15.84
N SER A 22 11.46 -0.56 16.46
CA SER A 22 11.72 0.35 17.57
C SER A 22 11.76 1.78 17.02
N THR A 23 10.67 2.53 17.21
CA THR A 23 10.70 3.98 17.02
C THR A 23 11.21 4.57 18.33
N SER A 24 12.52 4.79 18.45
CA SER A 24 13.06 5.57 19.55
C SER A 24 12.56 7.01 19.40
N ARG A 25 11.60 7.40 20.25
CA ARG A 25 11.18 8.79 20.39
C ARG A 25 12.19 9.46 21.31
N TYR A 26 13.14 10.17 20.73
CA TYR A 26 13.93 11.15 21.47
C TYR A 26 12.96 12.23 21.96
N VAL A 27 12.66 12.25 23.26
CA VAL A 27 11.88 13.31 23.90
C VAL A 27 12.88 14.36 24.37
N SER A 28 13.09 15.40 23.58
CA SER A 28 13.74 16.62 24.07
C SER A 28 12.81 17.26 25.09
N SER A 29 13.19 17.20 26.37
CA SER A 29 12.51 17.91 27.45
C SER A 29 12.71 19.41 27.25
N ALA A 30 11.68 20.11 26.76
CA ALA A 30 11.63 21.57 26.74
C ALA A 30 10.84 22.03 27.97
N ASN A 31 11.46 22.89 28.77
CA ASN A 31 10.86 23.43 30.00
C ASN A 31 9.53 24.14 29.70
N THR A 32 8.53 23.82 30.50
CA THR A 32 7.17 24.36 30.46
C THR A 32 7.19 25.89 30.50
N THR A 33 6.78 26.52 29.40
CA THR A 33 6.15 27.83 29.43
C THR A 33 4.73 27.65 28.89
N THR A 34 3.76 27.98 29.73
CA THR A 34 2.33 28.00 29.42
C THR A 34 2.05 29.07 28.37
N ALA A 35 2.33 28.75 27.11
CA ALA A 35 1.86 29.53 25.97
C ALA A 35 0.42 29.10 25.67
N ASN A 36 -0.53 29.97 25.97
CA ASN A 36 -1.90 29.85 25.48
C ASN A 36 -1.85 29.70 23.96
N ALA A 37 -2.08 28.48 23.48
CA ALA A 37 -2.18 28.18 22.06
C ALA A 37 -3.42 28.88 21.51
N THR A 38 -3.26 30.12 21.06
CA THR A 38 -4.19 30.71 20.12
C THR A 38 -4.08 29.86 18.86
N ASN A 39 -5.13 29.08 18.57
CA ASN A 39 -5.30 28.32 17.34
C ASN A 39 -5.32 29.30 16.15
N THR A 40 -4.17 29.83 15.79
CA THR A 40 -3.96 30.57 14.56
C THR A 40 -4.00 29.52 13.46
N SER A 41 -5.16 29.44 12.81
CA SER A 41 -5.36 28.73 11.55
C SER A 41 -4.38 29.30 10.53
N THR A 42 -3.14 28.81 10.53
CA THR A 42 -2.22 29.03 9.42
C THR A 42 -2.84 28.27 8.25
N LYS A 43 -3.43 29.01 7.29
CA LYS A 43 -3.90 28.45 6.02
C LYS A 43 -2.67 27.99 5.24
N SER A 44 -2.10 26.84 5.60
CA SER A 44 -1.11 26.18 4.78
C SER A 44 -1.81 25.75 3.50
N SER A 45 -1.41 26.33 2.37
CA SER A 45 -1.79 25.82 1.07
C SER A 45 -1.55 24.31 1.05
N PRO A 46 -2.47 23.47 0.54
CA PRO A 46 -2.34 22.01 0.49
C PRO A 46 -1.27 21.55 -0.52
N THR A 47 -0.23 22.35 -0.74
CA THR A 47 0.91 22.16 -1.66
C THR A 47 2.01 21.25 -1.09
N GLY A 48 1.65 20.36 -0.17
CA GLY A 48 2.58 19.38 0.42
C GLY A 48 2.30 17.96 -0.06
N GLY A 49 3.34 17.16 -0.28
CA GLY A 49 3.20 15.74 -0.66
C GLY A 49 2.35 14.91 0.32
N LEU A 50 2.27 15.32 1.58
CA LEU A 50 1.40 14.72 2.59
C LEU A 50 -0.10 14.84 2.25
N TYR A 51 -0.53 15.95 1.64
CA TYR A 51 -1.94 16.14 1.30
C TYR A 51 -2.42 15.17 0.20
N GLN A 52 -1.51 14.51 -0.53
CA GLN A 52 -1.86 13.47 -1.51
C GLN A 52 -2.44 12.20 -0.87
N PHE A 53 -2.31 12.02 0.46
CA PHE A 53 -2.90 10.90 1.18
C PHE A 53 -4.37 11.13 1.56
N PHE A 54 -4.88 12.35 1.37
CA PHE A 54 -6.23 12.76 1.76
C PHE A 54 -7.02 13.19 0.52
N GLU A 55 -8.27 12.76 0.43
CA GLU A 55 -9.17 13.14 -0.66
C GLU A 55 -9.86 14.44 -0.28
N ASN A 56 -9.74 15.48 -1.10
CA ASN A 56 -10.33 16.81 -0.85
C ASN A 56 -9.91 17.48 0.48
N GLY A 57 -8.80 17.06 1.09
CA GLY A 57 -8.38 17.52 2.41
C GLY A 57 -9.20 16.96 3.57
N GLU A 58 -10.10 16.00 3.32
CA GLU A 58 -10.92 15.34 4.33
C GLU A 58 -10.29 13.99 4.74
N ALA A 59 -10.33 13.68 6.05
CA ALA A 59 -9.85 12.40 6.58
C ALA A 59 -10.73 11.22 6.13
N LEU A 60 -12.04 11.42 6.06
CA LEU A 60 -13.03 10.46 5.58
C LEU A 60 -14.00 11.15 4.61
N PRO A 61 -13.69 11.15 3.30
CA PRO A 61 -14.57 11.77 2.32
C PRO A 61 -15.89 11.00 2.15
N LYS A 62 -16.89 11.69 1.61
CA LYS A 62 -18.17 11.09 1.20
C LYS A 62 -17.97 9.99 0.14
N ARG A 63 -18.94 9.07 0.07
CA ARG A 63 -18.90 7.96 -0.90
C ARG A 63 -18.94 8.51 -2.33
N ASN A 64 -17.84 8.33 -3.06
CA ASN A 64 -17.75 8.66 -4.48
C ASN A 64 -17.90 7.40 -5.35
N TRP A 65 -18.76 7.47 -6.37
CA TRP A 65 -18.85 6.40 -7.35
C TRP A 65 -17.60 6.39 -8.25
N THR A 66 -16.91 5.25 -8.26
CA THR A 66 -15.73 5.04 -9.12
C THR A 66 -16.08 4.13 -10.29
N GLY A 67 -15.41 4.35 -11.42
CA GLY A 67 -15.55 3.55 -12.63
C GLY A 67 -15.09 2.09 -12.48
N ARG A 68 -14.89 1.42 -13.61
CA ARG A 68 -14.47 0.01 -13.67
C ARG A 68 -12.93 -0.12 -13.59
N ALA A 69 -12.44 -1.27 -13.13
CA ALA A 69 -11.01 -1.62 -13.18
C ALA A 69 -10.52 -1.83 -14.63
N TRP A 70 -9.23 -1.57 -14.90
CA TRP A 70 -8.59 -1.75 -16.21
C TRP A 70 -8.69 -3.19 -16.73
N LYS A 71 -9.06 -3.43 -18.00
CA LYS A 71 -9.02 -4.78 -18.62
C LYS A 71 -7.61 -5.13 -19.09
N ALA A 72 -7.28 -6.42 -19.08
CA ALA A 72 -6.02 -6.89 -19.66
C ALA A 72 -5.90 -6.53 -21.15
N SER A 73 -7.00 -6.64 -21.92
CA SER A 73 -7.03 -6.26 -23.34
C SER A 73 -6.66 -4.78 -23.57
N GLU A 74 -7.16 -3.87 -22.73
CA GLU A 74 -6.85 -2.44 -22.79
C GLU A 74 -5.38 -2.17 -22.44
N LEU A 75 -4.84 -2.89 -21.45
CA LEU A 75 -3.46 -2.74 -20.99
C LEU A 75 -2.43 -3.29 -21.99
N ARG A 76 -2.78 -4.29 -22.80
CA ARG A 76 -1.90 -4.82 -23.85
C ARG A 76 -1.54 -3.77 -24.91
N LEU A 77 -2.40 -2.78 -25.12
CA LEU A 77 -2.19 -1.72 -26.11
C LEU A 77 -1.32 -0.56 -25.59
N LYS A 78 -0.86 -0.60 -24.33
CA LYS A 78 -0.08 0.49 -23.70
C LYS A 78 1.42 0.22 -23.71
N SER A 79 2.21 1.29 -23.82
CA SER A 79 3.67 1.21 -23.72
C SER A 79 4.13 0.79 -22.32
N PHE A 80 5.38 0.36 -22.17
CA PHE A 80 5.94 0.06 -20.84
C PHE A 80 5.90 1.29 -19.92
N ASP A 81 6.28 2.46 -20.44
CA ASP A 81 6.28 3.72 -19.69
C ASP A 81 4.88 4.12 -19.21
N ASP A 82 3.85 3.97 -20.06
CA ASP A 82 2.46 4.22 -19.66
C ASP A 82 1.99 3.26 -18.55
N LEU A 83 2.33 1.98 -18.65
CA LEU A 83 2.00 0.99 -17.62
C LEU A 83 2.72 1.30 -16.31
N HIS A 84 3.95 1.78 -16.37
CA HIS A 84 4.74 2.18 -15.21
C HIS A 84 4.18 3.43 -14.53
N LYS A 85 3.80 4.45 -15.32
CA LYS A 85 3.09 5.64 -14.82
C LYS A 85 1.75 5.26 -14.18
N LEU A 86 0.97 4.42 -14.86
CA LEU A 86 -0.30 3.92 -14.34
C LEU A 86 -0.12 3.15 -13.03
N TRP A 87 0.93 2.35 -12.91
CA TRP A 87 1.26 1.64 -11.66
C TRP A 87 1.40 2.61 -10.49
N TYR A 88 2.10 3.73 -10.65
CA TYR A 88 2.24 4.74 -9.60
C TYR A 88 0.94 5.49 -9.29
N VAL A 89 0.10 5.74 -10.29
CA VAL A 89 -1.25 6.30 -10.06
C VAL A 89 -2.08 5.35 -9.18
N LEU A 90 -2.09 4.06 -9.52
CA LEU A 90 -2.80 3.04 -8.73
C LEU A 90 -2.19 2.85 -7.33
N LEU A 91 -0.87 2.98 -7.20
CA LEU A 91 -0.18 2.89 -5.93
C LEU A 91 -0.56 4.05 -4.99
N LYS A 92 -0.62 5.28 -5.51
CA LYS A 92 -1.07 6.45 -4.74
C LYS A 92 -2.51 6.30 -4.27
N GLU A 93 -3.41 5.86 -5.16
CA GLU A 93 -4.80 5.57 -4.81
C GLU A 93 -4.88 4.48 -3.71
N ARG A 94 -4.11 3.40 -3.83
CA ARG A 94 -4.06 2.34 -2.80
C ARG A 94 -3.59 2.87 -1.44
N ASN A 95 -2.62 3.78 -1.43
CA ASN A 95 -2.09 4.39 -0.21
C ASN A 95 -3.14 5.34 0.41
N LEU A 96 -3.80 6.17 -0.38
CA LEU A 96 -4.91 7.03 0.06
C LEU A 96 -6.03 6.20 0.69
N LEU A 97 -6.45 5.10 0.04
CA LEU A 97 -7.47 4.19 0.58
C LEU A 97 -7.03 3.48 1.86
N ALA A 98 -5.73 3.26 2.06
CA ALA A 98 -5.19 2.69 3.29
C ALA A 98 -5.25 3.69 4.44
N THR A 99 -4.87 4.96 4.21
CA THR A 99 -5.01 6.05 5.18
C THR A 99 -6.45 6.18 5.65
N GLN A 100 -7.40 6.26 4.70
CA GLN A 100 -8.82 6.37 5.04
C GLN A 100 -9.35 5.15 5.81
N ARG A 101 -8.87 3.94 5.50
CA ARG A 101 -9.24 2.73 6.25
C ARG A 101 -8.77 2.81 7.69
N GLU A 102 -7.55 3.27 7.93
CA GLU A 102 -7.01 3.37 9.30
C GLU A 102 -7.74 4.47 10.08
N GLU A 103 -8.05 5.61 9.45
CA GLU A 103 -8.86 6.65 10.09
C GLU A 103 -10.28 6.17 10.41
N ALA A 104 -10.92 5.42 9.51
CA ALA A 104 -12.24 4.82 9.77
C ALA A 104 -12.19 3.84 10.95
N LYS A 105 -11.12 3.06 11.06
CA LYS A 105 -10.87 2.15 12.18
C LYS A 105 -10.64 2.91 13.49
N ARG A 106 -9.85 3.98 13.47
CA ARG A 106 -9.59 4.87 14.61
C ARG A 106 -10.88 5.50 15.14
N LEU A 107 -11.75 5.95 14.22
CA LEU A 107 -13.05 6.53 14.51
C LEU A 107 -14.15 5.49 14.81
N LYS A 108 -13.82 4.19 14.82
CA LYS A 108 -14.76 3.08 15.03
C LYS A 108 -15.97 3.12 14.09
N VAL A 109 -15.78 3.65 12.88
CA VAL A 109 -16.83 3.71 11.86
C VAL A 109 -17.19 2.29 11.44
N HIS A 110 -18.49 1.97 11.46
CA HIS A 110 -18.95 0.65 11.09
C HIS A 110 -18.56 0.31 9.64
N ARG A 111 -18.10 -0.91 9.39
CA ARG A 111 -17.60 -1.36 8.07
C ARG A 111 -18.63 -1.21 6.96
N LEU A 112 -19.93 -1.32 7.27
CA LEU A 112 -21.02 -1.11 6.31
C LEU A 112 -21.14 0.34 5.84
N VAL A 113 -20.72 1.30 6.67
CA VAL A 113 -20.71 2.73 6.34
C VAL A 113 -19.47 3.07 5.49
N TRP A 114 -18.32 2.44 5.80
CA TRP A 114 -17.11 2.60 5.01
C TRP A 114 -17.12 1.74 3.72
N THR A 115 -17.67 2.33 2.65
CA THR A 115 -18.01 1.66 1.39
C THR A 115 -16.86 1.54 0.37
N ASN A 116 -15.64 1.97 0.71
CA ASN A 116 -14.51 2.01 -0.22
C ASN A 116 -13.82 0.65 -0.48
N ALA A 117 -14.32 -0.45 0.06
CA ALA A 117 -13.79 -1.80 -0.21
C ALA A 117 -13.81 -2.15 -1.72
N GLY A 118 -14.81 -1.67 -2.46
CA GLY A 118 -14.90 -1.85 -3.92
C GLY A 118 -13.76 -1.15 -4.67
N ARG A 119 -13.39 0.08 -4.28
CA ARG A 119 -12.25 0.81 -4.88
C ARG A 119 -10.96 0.04 -4.71
N VAL A 120 -10.70 -0.44 -3.49
CA VAL A 120 -9.51 -1.24 -3.18
C VAL A 120 -9.41 -2.48 -4.09
N LYS A 121 -10.52 -3.22 -4.25
CA LYS A 121 -10.56 -4.39 -5.14
C LYS A 121 -10.27 -4.01 -6.60
N LYS A 122 -10.86 -2.92 -7.10
CA LYS A 122 -10.63 -2.44 -8.48
C LYS A 122 -9.17 -2.04 -8.72
N CYS A 123 -8.53 -1.36 -7.77
CA CYS A 123 -7.11 -1.02 -7.82
C CYS A 123 -6.24 -2.27 -7.85
N GLN A 124 -6.48 -3.22 -6.93
CA GLN A 124 -5.76 -4.49 -6.87
C GLN A 124 -5.90 -5.29 -8.18
N GLN A 125 -7.11 -5.37 -8.74
CA GLN A 125 -7.36 -6.03 -10.02
C GLN A 125 -6.57 -5.38 -11.17
N SER A 126 -6.56 -4.05 -11.22
CA SER A 126 -5.81 -3.31 -12.24
C SER A 126 -4.30 -3.57 -12.11
N MET A 127 -3.75 -3.50 -10.90
CA MET A 127 -2.33 -3.81 -10.64
C MET A 127 -1.97 -5.26 -10.98
N ALA A 128 -2.83 -6.23 -10.63
CA ALA A 128 -2.61 -7.63 -10.97
C ALA A 128 -2.56 -7.85 -12.48
N ARG A 129 -3.45 -7.18 -13.24
CA ARG A 129 -3.48 -7.26 -14.70
C ARG A 129 -2.28 -6.59 -15.36
N ILE A 130 -1.75 -5.50 -14.80
CA ILE A 130 -0.49 -4.91 -15.26
C ILE A 130 0.65 -5.94 -15.15
N LYS A 131 0.82 -6.57 -13.98
CA LYS A 131 1.84 -7.63 -13.79
C LYS A 131 1.65 -8.78 -14.77
N PHE A 132 0.41 -9.21 -14.97
CA PHE A 132 0.07 -10.28 -15.91
C PHE A 132 0.50 -9.93 -17.34
N VAL A 133 0.15 -8.74 -17.84
CA VAL A 133 0.51 -8.30 -19.20
C VAL A 133 2.03 -8.16 -19.38
N LEU A 134 2.75 -7.66 -18.37
CA LEU A 134 4.21 -7.58 -18.42
C LEU A 134 4.84 -8.98 -18.51
N ASN A 135 4.34 -9.94 -17.73
CA ASN A 135 4.80 -11.32 -17.78
C ASN A 135 4.47 -12.00 -19.13
N GLU A 136 3.28 -11.75 -19.69
CA GLU A 136 2.88 -12.23 -21.01
C GLU A 136 3.86 -11.74 -22.10
N ARG A 137 4.22 -10.45 -22.06
CA ARG A 137 5.19 -9.85 -22.99
C ARG A 137 6.58 -10.46 -22.85
N GLN A 138 7.05 -10.66 -21.62
CA GLN A 138 8.34 -11.27 -21.36
C GLN A 138 8.42 -12.69 -21.96
N ARG A 139 7.40 -13.51 -21.70
CA ARG A 139 7.35 -14.88 -22.25
C ARG A 139 7.30 -14.89 -23.77
N ALA A 140 6.56 -13.95 -24.38
CA ALA A 140 6.51 -13.82 -25.83
C ALA A 140 7.88 -13.47 -26.42
N TYR A 141 8.63 -12.57 -25.77
CA TYR A 141 9.98 -12.21 -26.17
C TYR A 141 10.95 -13.41 -26.08
N GLU A 142 10.94 -14.13 -24.97
CA GLU A 142 11.77 -15.33 -24.77
C GLU A 142 11.47 -16.40 -25.84
N SER A 143 10.19 -16.70 -26.08
CA SER A 143 9.80 -17.67 -27.11
C SER A 143 10.21 -17.28 -28.53
N ALA A 144 10.31 -15.98 -28.82
CA ALA A 144 10.74 -15.47 -30.12
C ALA A 144 12.28 -15.51 -30.28
N LEU A 145 13.03 -15.49 -29.18
CA LEU A 145 14.48 -15.68 -29.19
C LEU A 145 14.85 -17.14 -29.41
N GLU A 146 14.12 -18.08 -28.81
CA GLU A 146 14.37 -19.53 -28.94
C GLU A 146 14.12 -20.07 -30.37
N GLN A 147 13.33 -19.36 -31.18
CA GLN A 147 13.02 -19.74 -32.56
C GLN A 147 14.05 -19.25 -33.59
N LYS A 148 15.04 -18.46 -33.17
CA LYS A 148 16.12 -17.94 -34.02
C LYS A 148 17.39 -18.76 -33.84
#